data_AF-A0A6V7HUI4-F1
#
_entry.id   AF-A0A6V7HUI4-F1
#
_cell.length_a   1.000
_cell.length_b   1.000
_cell.length_c   1.000
_cell.angle_alpha   90.00
_cell.angle_beta   90.00
_cell.angle_gamma   90.00
#
_symmetry.space_group_name_H-M   'P 1'
#
loop_
_entity.id
_entity.type
_entity.pdbx_description
1 polymer ?
#
loop_
_entity_poly.entity_id
_entity_poly.type
_entity_poly.pdbx_seq_one_letter_code
_entity_poly.pdbx_strand_id
1 'polypeptide(L)'
;SKIDEFLESDAEELLIERCNGYIRRLAHQEVRQRWPTKIRLESRLEGSSQNLMVYKMGTKEEEEKKEKERREKEQQEMREAVGLSALLRKIADSGKPVVGHNMLLDLCHIIHQFFGPLPESYREFKSLVHGLFPKLIDTKVLSSMAPFKDLIPSSILNHMLETVNKAPFSIPEVVAVDKRSYSTTEEVYHEAGFDAYVTGLCFISMANYLGAQQINKLDTVLPDSPLLNRYLNKLLIVRLKDFPYIDLVGEDPKPSRDHVYHVTFPKTWKMSNISQVFTPY
;
A
#
# COMPACT_ATOMS: atom_id res chain seq x y z
N SER A 1 6.32 30.91 -50.60
CA SER A 1 6.41 31.36 -49.19
C SER A 1 7.33 30.42 -48.43
N LYS A 2 7.82 30.76 -47.23
CA LYS A 2 8.64 29.83 -46.42
C LYS A 2 7.97 28.46 -46.20
N ILE A 3 6.63 28.44 -46.17
CA ILE A 3 5.85 27.20 -46.04
C ILE A 3 5.83 26.40 -47.35
N ASP A 4 5.76 27.06 -48.51
CA ASP A 4 5.83 26.38 -49.82
C ASP A 4 7.22 25.79 -50.07
N GLU A 5 8.27 26.55 -49.76
CA GLU A 5 9.67 26.09 -49.80
C GLU A 5 9.88 24.90 -48.85
N PHE A 6 9.27 24.95 -47.66
CA PHE A 6 9.30 23.83 -46.71
C PHE A 6 8.61 22.58 -47.28
N LEU A 7 7.42 22.72 -47.89
CA LEU A 7 6.70 21.60 -48.50
C LEU A 7 7.51 20.91 -49.60
N GLU A 8 8.31 21.65 -50.37
CA GLU A 8 9.18 21.14 -51.44
C GLU A 8 10.54 20.59 -50.94
N SER A 9 10.96 20.93 -49.74
CA SER A 9 12.23 20.46 -49.15
C SER A 9 12.11 19.11 -48.46
N ASP A 10 13.22 18.42 -48.18
CA ASP A 10 13.21 17.18 -47.38
C ASP A 10 13.16 17.42 -45.85
N ALA A 11 12.95 18.67 -45.42
CA ALA A 11 12.88 19.00 -44.00
C ALA A 11 11.59 18.43 -43.35
N GLU A 12 11.73 17.82 -42.18
CA GLU A 12 10.61 17.26 -41.42
C GLU A 12 9.81 18.32 -40.66
N GLU A 13 10.47 19.41 -40.26
CA GLU A 13 9.86 20.47 -39.45
C GLU A 13 10.39 21.87 -39.81
N LEU A 14 9.55 22.90 -39.71
CA LEU A 14 9.90 24.31 -39.91
C LEU A 14 9.52 25.14 -38.68
N LEU A 15 10.49 25.86 -38.12
CA LEU A 15 10.30 26.78 -36.99
C LEU A 15 9.95 28.20 -37.48
N ILE A 16 8.87 28.76 -36.94
CA ILE A 16 8.51 30.17 -37.07
C ILE A 16 8.71 30.83 -35.70
N GLU A 17 9.81 31.55 -35.56
CA GLU A 17 10.20 32.20 -34.31
C GLU A 17 9.36 33.45 -33.99
N ARG A 18 9.31 33.82 -32.70
CA ARG A 18 8.77 35.10 -32.18
C ARG A 18 7.33 35.39 -32.61
N CYS A 19 6.46 34.38 -32.49
CA CYS A 19 5.06 34.50 -32.83
C CYS A 19 4.23 35.02 -31.64
N ASN A 20 3.80 36.29 -31.70
CA ASN A 20 2.80 36.79 -30.76
C ASN A 20 1.42 36.14 -31.01
N GLY A 21 0.47 36.33 -30.08
CA GLY A 21 -0.86 35.69 -30.16
C GLY A 21 -1.64 36.02 -31.45
N TYR A 22 -1.44 37.22 -32.00
CA TYR A 22 -2.06 37.63 -33.27
C TYR A 22 -1.47 36.87 -34.46
N ILE A 23 -0.15 36.82 -34.57
CA ILE A 23 0.56 36.08 -35.63
C ILE A 23 0.19 34.60 -35.58
N ARG A 24 0.10 34.01 -34.38
CA ARG A 24 -0.31 32.60 -34.24
C ARG A 24 -1.72 32.35 -34.76
N ARG A 25 -2.66 33.21 -34.39
CA ARG A 25 -4.05 33.10 -34.86
C ARG A 25 -4.12 33.23 -36.38
N LEU A 26 -3.40 34.19 -36.96
CA LEU A 26 -3.36 34.41 -38.40
C LEU A 26 -2.73 33.21 -39.12
N ALA A 27 -1.61 32.68 -38.61
CA ALA A 27 -0.96 31.49 -39.17
C ALA A 27 -1.90 30.27 -39.18
N HIS A 28 -2.62 30.02 -38.06
CA HIS A 28 -3.62 28.95 -38.02
C HIS A 28 -4.77 29.16 -39.00
N GLN A 29 -5.21 30.39 -39.21
CA GLN A 29 -6.26 30.72 -40.17
C GLN A 29 -5.79 30.49 -41.62
N GLU A 30 -4.62 31.00 -41.98
CA GLU A 30 -4.04 30.86 -43.32
C GLU A 30 -3.71 29.40 -43.64
N VAL A 31 -3.16 28.63 -42.69
CA VAL A 31 -2.86 27.21 -42.93
C VAL A 31 -4.13 26.40 -43.17
N ARG A 32 -5.21 26.67 -42.44
CA ARG A 32 -6.51 26.00 -42.69
C ARG A 32 -7.09 26.33 -44.05
N GLN A 33 -6.87 27.54 -44.57
CA GLN A 33 -7.39 27.93 -45.88
C GLN A 33 -6.53 27.41 -47.03
N ARG A 34 -5.19 27.50 -46.92
CA ARG A 34 -4.26 27.21 -48.01
C ARG A 34 -3.75 25.77 -48.04
N TRP A 35 -3.62 25.12 -46.87
CA TRP A 35 -3.04 23.78 -46.73
C TRP A 35 -3.82 22.88 -45.76
N PRO A 36 -5.15 22.68 -45.95
CA PRO A 36 -6.04 22.05 -44.97
C PRO A 36 -5.65 20.62 -44.55
N THR A 37 -4.98 19.86 -45.42
CA THR A 37 -4.60 18.45 -45.16
C THR A 37 -3.10 18.19 -45.35
N LYS A 38 -2.30 19.24 -45.58
CA LYS A 38 -0.87 19.09 -45.89
C LYS A 38 0.03 19.50 -44.72
N ILE A 39 -0.48 20.32 -43.79
CA ILE A 39 0.34 20.95 -42.76
C ILE A 39 -0.37 20.97 -41.41
N ARG A 40 0.36 20.62 -40.36
CA ARG A 40 -0.03 20.80 -38.95
C ARG A 40 0.80 21.91 -38.31
N LEU A 41 0.16 22.72 -37.48
CA LEU A 41 0.81 23.74 -36.66
C LEU A 41 0.74 23.36 -35.18
N GLU A 42 1.87 23.44 -34.49
CA GLU A 42 1.95 23.28 -33.03
C GLU A 42 2.65 24.47 -32.39
N SER A 43 2.17 24.92 -31.24
CA SER A 43 2.83 25.96 -30.47
C SER A 43 3.93 25.34 -29.61
N ARG A 44 5.16 25.86 -29.71
CA ARG A 44 6.31 25.45 -28.88
C ARG A 44 6.78 26.63 -28.04
N LEU A 45 6.91 26.43 -26.74
CA LEU A 45 7.46 27.40 -25.80
C LEU A 45 8.97 27.19 -25.69
N GLU A 46 9.73 28.24 -25.94
CA GLU A 46 11.18 28.23 -25.83
C GLU A 46 11.64 29.49 -25.09
N GLY A 47 11.98 29.33 -23.80
CA GLY A 47 12.21 30.44 -22.88
C GLY A 47 10.96 31.31 -22.70
N SER A 48 11.11 32.63 -22.90
CA SER A 48 10.00 33.59 -22.88
C SER A 48 9.34 33.81 -24.24
N SER A 49 9.87 33.21 -25.31
CA SER A 49 9.34 33.35 -26.66
C SER A 49 8.41 32.20 -27.04
N GLN A 50 7.28 32.54 -27.65
CA GLN A 50 6.35 31.57 -28.21
C GLN A 50 6.62 31.42 -29.71
N ASN A 51 6.97 30.21 -30.12
CA ASN A 51 7.29 29.87 -31.49
C ASN A 51 6.21 28.94 -32.07
N LEU A 52 6.10 28.90 -33.39
CA LEU A 52 5.19 28.02 -34.12
C LEU A 52 6.01 26.98 -34.87
N MET A 53 5.73 25.71 -34.62
CA MET A 53 6.25 24.59 -35.39
C MET A 53 5.28 24.21 -36.50
N VAL A 54 5.83 24.04 -37.70
CA VAL A 54 5.12 23.61 -38.90
C VAL A 54 5.59 22.20 -39.24
N TYR A 55 4.67 21.26 -39.30
CA TYR A 55 4.91 19.87 -39.67
C TYR A 55 4.19 19.52 -40.97
N LYS A 56 4.81 18.70 -41.81
CA LYS A 56 4.09 18.08 -42.94
C LYS A 56 3.15 17.01 -42.39
N MET A 57 1.91 17.02 -42.84
CA MET A 57 0.99 15.93 -42.55
C MET A 57 1.34 14.72 -43.41
N GLY A 58 1.44 13.56 -42.77
CA GLY A 58 1.55 12.29 -43.47
C GLY A 58 0.25 11.90 -44.17
N THR A 59 0.24 10.70 -44.75
CA THR A 59 -1.02 10.08 -45.19
C THR A 59 -1.99 9.93 -44.01
N LYS A 60 -3.30 9.82 -44.31
CA LYS A 60 -4.32 9.63 -43.27
C LYS A 60 -3.99 8.44 -42.36
N GLU A 61 -3.47 7.37 -42.94
CA GLU A 61 -3.06 6.15 -42.23
C GLU A 61 -1.83 6.38 -41.32
N GLU A 62 -0.85 7.16 -41.77
CA GLU A 62 0.31 7.53 -40.95
C GLU A 62 -0.07 8.43 -39.77
N GLU A 63 -0.98 9.39 -39.96
CA GLU A 63 -1.46 10.25 -38.87
C GLU A 63 -2.30 9.47 -37.86
N GLU A 64 -3.17 8.55 -38.32
CA GLU A 64 -3.91 7.64 -37.43
C GLU A 64 -2.96 6.74 -36.63
N LYS A 65 -1.89 6.24 -37.26
CA LYS A 65 -0.84 5.46 -36.59
C LYS A 65 -0.10 6.29 -35.54
N LYS A 66 0.34 7.50 -35.88
CA LYS A 66 1.01 8.42 -34.94
C LYS A 66 0.11 8.80 -33.76
N GLU A 67 -1.18 9.02 -34.00
CA GLU A 67 -2.14 9.30 -32.93
C GLU A 67 -2.33 8.10 -32.02
N LYS A 68 -2.41 6.89 -32.58
CA LYS A 68 -2.47 5.65 -31.81
C LYS A 68 -1.21 5.46 -30.96
N GLU A 69 -0.03 5.63 -31.54
CA GLU A 69 1.26 5.55 -30.82
C GLU A 69 1.34 6.59 -29.70
N ARG A 70 0.88 7.83 -29.94
CA ARG A 70 0.80 8.87 -28.91
C ARG A 70 -0.13 8.46 -27.76
N ARG A 71 -1.32 7.94 -28.07
CA ARG A 71 -2.28 7.45 -27.06
C ARG A 71 -1.71 6.27 -26.26
N GLU A 72 -1.03 5.34 -26.91
CA GLU A 72 -0.39 4.21 -26.25
C GLU A 72 0.74 4.66 -25.31
N LYS A 73 1.53 5.65 -25.74
CA LYS A 73 2.57 6.27 -24.92
C LYS A 73 1.98 7.02 -23.73
N GLU A 74 0.96 7.86 -23.93
CA GLU A 74 0.25 8.57 -22.85
C GLU A 74 -0.36 7.59 -21.84
N GLN A 75 -0.95 6.48 -22.31
CA GLN A 75 -1.46 5.43 -21.43
C GLN A 75 -0.35 4.72 -20.66
N GLN A 76 0.81 4.51 -21.29
CA GLN A 76 1.95 3.89 -20.62
C GLN A 76 2.52 4.80 -19.53
N GLU A 77 2.72 6.09 -19.84
CA GLU A 77 3.13 7.11 -18.88
C GLU A 77 2.14 7.21 -17.70
N MET A 78 0.83 7.15 -17.98
CA MET A 78 -0.19 7.12 -16.94
C MET A 78 -0.10 5.86 -16.06
N ARG A 79 0.11 4.67 -16.65
CA ARG A 79 0.29 3.42 -15.90
C ARG A 79 1.53 3.46 -15.01
N GLU A 80 2.63 4.00 -15.53
CA GLU A 80 3.88 4.18 -14.79
C GLU A 80 3.70 5.17 -13.64
N ALA A 81 2.96 6.26 -13.85
CA ALA A 81 2.65 7.24 -12.81
C ALA A 81 1.81 6.67 -11.66
N VAL A 82 0.90 5.72 -11.93
CA VAL A 82 0.14 5.02 -10.86
C VAL A 82 1.07 4.13 -10.02
N GLY A 83 2.03 3.47 -10.67
CA GLY A 83 3.09 2.70 -10.03
C GLY A 83 2.59 1.67 -9.01
N LEU A 84 3.14 1.74 -7.79
CA LEU A 84 2.83 0.81 -6.69
C LEU A 84 1.34 0.77 -6.30
N SER A 85 0.61 1.87 -6.51
CA SER A 85 -0.84 1.92 -6.22
C SER A 85 -1.62 0.86 -7.00
N ALA A 86 -1.17 0.50 -8.21
CA ALA A 86 -1.81 -0.55 -9.00
C ALA A 86 -1.67 -1.93 -8.35
N LEU A 87 -0.52 -2.22 -7.73
CA LEU A 87 -0.31 -3.47 -6.98
C LEU A 87 -1.20 -3.51 -5.73
N LEU A 88 -1.26 -2.42 -4.96
CA LEU A 88 -2.05 -2.36 -3.74
C LEU A 88 -3.55 -2.46 -4.02
N ARG A 89 -4.05 -1.86 -5.12
CA ARG A 89 -5.42 -2.07 -5.59
C ARG A 89 -5.68 -3.55 -5.90
N LYS A 90 -4.76 -4.23 -6.60
CA LYS A 90 -4.89 -5.68 -6.85
C LYS A 90 -4.93 -6.51 -5.56
N ILE A 91 -4.19 -6.11 -4.52
CA ILE A 91 -4.23 -6.78 -3.21
C ILE A 91 -5.59 -6.56 -2.56
N ALA A 92 -6.10 -5.32 -2.52
CA ALA A 92 -7.42 -5.00 -1.99
C ALA A 92 -8.55 -5.74 -2.73
N ASP A 93 -8.55 -5.67 -4.07
CA ASP A 93 -9.55 -6.30 -4.94
C ASP A 93 -9.54 -7.84 -4.83
N SER A 94 -8.42 -8.44 -4.39
CA SER A 94 -8.32 -9.89 -4.25
C SER A 94 -9.21 -10.46 -3.14
N GLY A 95 -9.58 -9.65 -2.15
CA GLY A 95 -10.34 -10.08 -0.97
C GLY A 95 -9.66 -11.18 -0.13
N LYS A 96 -8.37 -11.48 -0.41
CA LYS A 96 -7.60 -12.48 0.31
C LYS A 96 -7.21 -11.98 1.70
N PRO A 97 -7.01 -12.89 2.68
CA PRO A 97 -6.51 -12.50 3.99
C PRO A 97 -5.16 -11.77 3.90
N VAL A 98 -5.07 -10.64 4.58
CA VAL A 98 -3.82 -9.88 4.76
C VAL A 98 -3.39 -10.04 6.20
N VAL A 99 -2.17 -10.52 6.40
CA VAL A 99 -1.59 -10.76 7.72
C VAL A 99 -0.51 -9.72 7.97
N GLY A 100 -0.51 -9.13 9.16
CA GLY A 100 0.50 -8.18 9.60
C GLY A 100 0.85 -8.38 11.07
N HIS A 101 1.83 -7.63 11.56
CA HIS A 101 2.23 -7.63 12.95
C HIS A 101 2.24 -6.20 13.47
N ASN A 102 1.30 -5.86 14.37
CA ASN A 102 1.11 -4.48 14.83
C ASN A 102 0.83 -3.50 13.67
N MET A 103 -0.08 -3.88 12.78
CA MET A 103 -0.16 -3.32 11.43
C MET A 103 -1.02 -2.05 11.29
N LEU A 104 -1.44 -1.44 12.40
CA LEU A 104 -2.31 -0.26 12.36
C LEU A 104 -1.65 0.90 11.58
N LEU A 105 -0.38 1.19 11.85
CA LEU A 105 0.34 2.27 11.17
C LEU A 105 0.68 1.91 9.72
N ASP A 106 0.97 0.64 9.44
CA ASP A 106 1.18 0.16 8.07
C ASP A 106 -0.07 0.44 7.22
N LEU A 107 -1.26 0.09 7.73
CA LEU A 107 -2.54 0.37 7.07
C LEU A 107 -2.79 1.86 6.93
N CYS A 108 -2.53 2.66 7.96
CA CYS A 108 -2.68 4.12 7.88
C CYS A 108 -1.82 4.71 6.76
N HIS A 109 -0.55 4.34 6.68
CA HIS A 109 0.37 4.84 5.65
C HIS A 109 0.00 4.32 4.26
N ILE A 110 -0.32 3.03 4.12
CA ILE A 110 -0.73 2.44 2.84
C ILE A 110 -1.98 3.15 2.31
N ILE A 111 -3.01 3.32 3.15
CA ILE A 111 -4.25 3.96 2.74
C ILE A 111 -3.99 5.43 2.37
N HIS A 112 -3.30 6.17 3.23
CA HIS A 112 -3.02 7.59 3.02
C HIS A 112 -2.24 7.86 1.73
N GLN A 113 -1.24 7.02 1.42
CA GLN A 113 -0.35 7.24 0.28
C GLN A 113 -0.91 6.71 -1.03
N PHE A 114 -1.66 5.60 -1.02
CA PHE A 114 -1.99 4.87 -2.25
C PHE A 114 -3.50 4.80 -2.57
N PHE A 115 -4.36 5.08 -1.60
CA PHE A 115 -5.82 5.03 -1.78
C PHE A 115 -6.47 6.41 -1.66
N GLY A 116 -6.01 7.24 -0.71
CA GLY A 116 -6.50 8.60 -0.49
C GLY A 116 -6.32 9.06 0.96
N PRO A 117 -6.66 10.32 1.30
CA PRO A 117 -6.52 10.83 2.66
C PRO A 117 -7.29 9.97 3.67
N LEU A 118 -6.74 9.85 4.89
CA LEU A 118 -7.44 9.17 5.97
C LEU A 118 -8.66 10.01 6.38
N PRO A 119 -9.82 9.40 6.64
CA PRO A 119 -11.00 10.13 7.07
C PRO A 119 -10.81 10.68 8.48
N GLU A 120 -11.46 11.81 8.78
CA GLU A 120 -11.42 12.45 10.09
C GLU A 120 -12.22 11.65 11.14
N SER A 121 -13.29 10.99 10.70
CA SER A 121 -14.14 10.18 11.55
C SER A 121 -13.54 8.79 11.78
N TYR A 122 -13.40 8.41 13.06
CA TYR A 122 -12.95 7.07 13.43
C TYR A 122 -13.84 5.95 12.86
N ARG A 123 -15.16 6.18 12.79
CA ARG A 123 -16.11 5.21 12.22
C ARG A 123 -15.92 5.05 10.71
N GLU A 124 -15.65 6.16 10.02
CA GLU A 124 -15.35 6.13 8.58
C GLU A 124 -14.00 5.48 8.32
N PHE A 125 -13.01 5.70 9.19
CA PHE A 125 -11.72 5.00 9.13
C PHE A 125 -11.91 3.49 9.21
N LYS A 126 -12.67 2.99 10.21
CA LYS A 126 -12.99 1.56 10.34
C LYS A 126 -13.65 1.01 9.07
N SER A 127 -14.63 1.74 8.55
CA SER A 127 -15.38 1.35 7.34
C SER A 127 -14.49 1.32 6.10
N LEU A 128 -13.59 2.30 5.94
CA LEU A 128 -12.64 2.38 4.83
C LEU A 128 -11.63 1.23 4.88
N VAL A 129 -11.01 1.00 6.04
CA VAL A 129 -10.04 -0.09 6.21
C VAL A 129 -10.69 -1.44 5.92
N HIS A 130 -11.88 -1.69 6.48
CA HIS A 130 -12.59 -2.94 6.26
C HIS A 130 -13.07 -3.11 4.81
N GLY A 131 -13.48 -2.03 4.16
CA GLY A 131 -13.87 -2.03 2.75
C GLY A 131 -12.71 -2.35 1.80
N LEU A 132 -11.49 -1.89 2.12
CA LEU A 132 -10.29 -2.19 1.34
C LEU A 132 -9.72 -3.58 1.65
N PHE A 133 -9.70 -3.96 2.92
CA PHE A 133 -9.11 -5.21 3.40
C PHE A 133 -10.11 -5.94 4.30
N PRO A 134 -11.00 -6.77 3.72
CA PRO A 134 -12.13 -7.37 4.46
C PRO A 134 -11.71 -8.48 5.43
N LYS A 135 -10.48 -9.00 5.30
CA LYS A 135 -9.93 -10.08 6.11
C LYS A 135 -8.52 -9.72 6.58
N LEU A 136 -8.42 -9.03 7.71
CA LEU A 136 -7.15 -8.67 8.34
C LEU A 136 -6.86 -9.56 9.54
N ILE A 137 -5.59 -9.97 9.70
CA ILE A 137 -5.12 -10.67 10.89
C ILE A 137 -3.85 -9.97 11.39
N ASP A 138 -3.96 -9.30 12.55
CA ASP A 138 -2.81 -8.80 13.27
C ASP A 138 -2.26 -9.90 14.20
N THR A 139 -1.10 -10.45 13.87
CA THR A 139 -0.47 -11.53 14.65
C THR A 139 -0.16 -11.13 16.09
N LYS A 140 0.07 -9.83 16.35
CA LYS A 140 0.29 -9.34 17.71
C LYS A 140 -0.99 -9.42 18.52
N VAL A 141 -2.13 -9.05 17.93
CA VAL A 141 -3.45 -9.24 18.55
C VAL A 141 -3.76 -10.73 18.72
N LEU A 142 -3.55 -11.54 17.69
CA LEU A 142 -3.72 -13.00 17.73
C LEU A 142 -2.99 -13.63 18.92
N SER A 143 -1.69 -13.33 19.08
CA SER A 143 -0.87 -13.83 20.19
C SER A 143 -1.34 -13.38 21.58
N SER A 144 -2.02 -12.23 21.66
CA SER A 144 -2.48 -11.64 22.93
C SER A 144 -3.84 -12.19 23.41
N MET A 145 -4.52 -12.96 22.56
CA MET A 145 -5.83 -13.54 22.83
C MET A 145 -5.71 -15.01 23.21
N ALA A 146 -6.66 -15.54 23.98
CA ALA A 146 -6.71 -16.97 24.28
C ALA A 146 -6.86 -17.81 22.98
N PRO A 147 -6.19 -18.96 22.88
CA PRO A 147 -5.36 -19.61 23.91
C PRO A 147 -3.90 -19.12 23.97
N PHE A 148 -3.47 -18.26 23.05
CA PHE A 148 -2.06 -17.91 22.86
C PHE A 148 -1.46 -17.04 23.96
N LYS A 149 -2.28 -16.21 24.61
CA LYS A 149 -1.82 -15.29 25.66
C LYS A 149 -0.95 -15.96 26.73
N ASP A 150 -1.30 -17.20 27.10
CA ASP A 150 -0.60 -17.96 28.14
C ASP A 150 0.56 -18.79 27.57
N LEU A 151 0.60 -18.99 26.25
CA LEU A 151 1.56 -19.83 25.55
C LEU A 151 2.69 -19.00 24.88
N ILE A 152 2.42 -17.74 24.57
CA ILE A 152 3.33 -16.82 23.88
C ILE A 152 3.64 -15.65 24.83
N PRO A 153 4.75 -15.72 25.59
CA PRO A 153 5.04 -14.76 26.66
C PRO A 153 5.47 -13.39 26.14
N SER A 154 6.00 -13.32 24.91
CA SER A 154 6.43 -12.08 24.28
C SER A 154 5.79 -11.94 22.90
N SER A 155 5.18 -10.79 22.66
CA SER A 155 4.58 -10.45 21.38
C SER A 155 5.51 -9.62 20.49
N ILE A 156 6.80 -9.57 20.79
CA ILE A 156 7.83 -9.01 19.89
C ILE A 156 8.11 -10.08 18.83
N LEU A 157 8.18 -9.68 17.55
CA LEU A 157 8.16 -10.60 16.41
C LEU A 157 9.23 -11.71 16.47
N ASN A 158 10.50 -11.37 16.74
CA ASN A 158 11.59 -12.34 16.85
C ASN A 158 11.38 -13.32 18.02
N HIS A 159 10.97 -12.84 19.19
CA HIS A 159 10.67 -13.68 20.34
C HIS A 159 9.43 -14.57 20.10
N MET A 160 8.46 -14.07 19.35
CA MET A 160 7.30 -14.86 18.92
C MET A 160 7.75 -15.99 18.00
N LEU A 161 8.61 -15.70 17.01
CA LEU A 161 9.20 -16.72 16.12
C LEU A 161 9.93 -17.81 16.91
N GLU A 162 10.79 -17.43 17.86
CA GLU A 162 11.49 -18.37 18.74
C GLU A 162 10.54 -19.28 19.53
N THR A 163 9.39 -18.74 19.94
CA THR A 163 8.38 -19.47 20.72
C THR A 163 7.60 -20.44 19.83
N VAL A 164 7.12 -19.98 18.67
CA VAL A 164 6.30 -20.80 17.76
C VAL A 164 7.11 -21.85 16.99
N ASN A 165 8.44 -21.79 17.09
CA ASN A 165 9.37 -22.82 16.58
C ASN A 165 9.58 -23.98 17.57
N LYS A 166 8.91 -23.97 18.74
CA LYS A 166 9.03 -25.00 19.78
C LYS A 166 7.66 -25.55 20.14
N ALA A 167 7.63 -26.78 20.67
CA ALA A 167 6.41 -27.39 21.16
C ALA A 167 5.69 -26.48 22.18
N PRO A 168 4.34 -26.40 22.15
CA PRO A 168 3.43 -27.23 21.36
C PRO A 168 3.20 -26.73 19.91
N PHE A 169 3.91 -25.70 19.47
CA PHE A 169 3.83 -25.17 18.11
C PHE A 169 4.80 -25.87 17.16
N SER A 170 4.59 -25.68 15.86
CA SER A 170 5.50 -26.15 14.82
C SER A 170 5.38 -25.28 13.58
N ILE A 171 6.51 -24.81 13.06
CA ILE A 171 6.56 -24.11 11.78
C ILE A 171 6.56 -25.18 10.67
N PRO A 172 5.65 -25.11 9.68
CA PRO A 172 5.66 -26.05 8.57
C PRO A 172 6.87 -25.85 7.67
N GLU A 173 7.20 -26.86 6.88
CA GLU A 173 8.22 -26.73 5.84
C GLU A 173 7.79 -25.67 4.81
N VAL A 174 8.65 -24.68 4.60
CA VAL A 174 8.44 -23.63 3.60
C VAL A 174 9.44 -23.82 2.47
N VAL A 175 8.92 -24.05 1.27
CA VAL A 175 9.74 -24.28 0.08
C VAL A 175 10.31 -22.94 -0.41
N ALA A 176 11.64 -22.88 -0.50
CA ALA A 176 12.33 -21.72 -1.03
C ALA A 176 12.05 -21.55 -2.53
N VAL A 177 11.81 -20.31 -2.95
CA VAL A 177 11.69 -19.94 -4.36
C VAL A 177 12.93 -19.17 -4.77
N ASP A 178 13.56 -19.57 -5.87
CA ASP A 178 14.80 -18.97 -6.37
C ASP A 178 14.71 -17.43 -6.41
N LYS A 179 15.72 -16.78 -5.78
CA LYS A 179 15.90 -15.33 -5.64
C LYS A 179 14.76 -14.59 -4.93
N ARG A 180 13.81 -15.29 -4.30
CA ARG A 180 12.61 -14.72 -3.66
C ARG A 180 12.31 -15.38 -2.31
N SER A 181 13.33 -15.94 -1.68
CA SER A 181 13.22 -16.63 -0.39
C SER A 181 14.12 -15.97 0.64
N TYR A 182 13.63 -15.92 1.88
CA TYR A 182 14.44 -15.64 3.05
C TYR A 182 14.75 -16.95 3.78
N SER A 183 15.88 -16.98 4.50
CA SER A 183 16.17 -18.03 5.49
C SER A 183 16.01 -17.44 6.88
N THR A 184 15.44 -18.21 7.82
CA THR A 184 15.40 -17.83 9.24
C THR A 184 16.78 -17.89 9.91
N THR A 185 17.82 -18.40 9.23
CA THR A 185 19.20 -18.47 9.75
C THR A 185 20.02 -17.21 9.45
N GLU A 186 19.63 -16.43 8.45
CA GLU A 186 20.27 -15.18 8.05
C GLU A 186 19.34 -14.03 8.47
N GLU A 187 19.39 -13.69 9.75
CA GLU A 187 18.46 -12.73 10.35
C GLU A 187 18.72 -11.31 9.83
N VAL A 188 17.86 -10.83 8.93
CA VAL A 188 17.84 -9.44 8.43
C VAL A 188 16.61 -8.72 8.97
N TYR A 189 16.47 -8.68 10.31
CA TYR A 189 15.39 -7.92 10.93
C TYR A 189 15.45 -6.45 10.54
N HIS A 190 14.28 -5.81 10.49
CA HIS A 190 14.07 -4.43 10.04
C HIS A 190 14.08 -4.22 8.51
N GLU A 191 14.15 -5.29 7.72
CA GLU A 191 13.74 -5.27 6.32
C GLU A 191 12.26 -5.68 6.20
N ALA A 192 11.44 -4.86 5.54
CA ALA A 192 10.00 -5.09 5.46
C ALA A 192 9.61 -6.46 4.87
N GLY A 193 10.36 -6.95 3.88
CA GLY A 193 10.12 -8.26 3.27
C GLY A 193 10.40 -9.42 4.22
N PHE A 194 11.50 -9.34 4.99
CA PHE A 194 11.84 -10.34 5.99
C PHE A 194 10.85 -10.35 7.16
N ASP A 195 10.48 -9.18 7.68
CA ASP A 195 9.51 -9.06 8.77
C ASP A 195 8.12 -9.58 8.33
N ALA A 196 7.71 -9.35 7.09
CA ALA A 196 6.48 -9.91 6.52
C ALA A 196 6.54 -11.44 6.39
N TYR A 197 7.70 -11.98 5.98
CA TYR A 197 7.92 -13.42 5.92
C TYR A 197 7.81 -14.08 7.30
N VAL A 198 8.52 -13.56 8.30
CA VAL A 198 8.46 -14.04 9.69
C VAL A 198 7.06 -13.93 10.27
N THR A 199 6.35 -12.82 9.99
CA THR A 199 4.95 -12.63 10.36
C THR A 199 4.06 -13.74 9.80
N GLY A 200 4.27 -14.13 8.54
CA GLY A 200 3.59 -15.26 7.90
C GLY A 200 3.85 -16.59 8.61
N LEU A 201 5.09 -16.88 8.96
CA LEU A 201 5.45 -18.12 9.70
C LEU A 201 4.75 -18.19 11.06
N CYS A 202 4.79 -17.08 11.82
CA CYS A 202 4.12 -16.97 13.12
C CYS A 202 2.62 -17.20 12.99
N PHE A 203 1.98 -16.59 11.98
CA PHE A 203 0.56 -16.80 11.70
C PHE A 203 0.24 -18.26 11.40
N ILE A 204 0.98 -18.90 10.49
CA ILE A 204 0.70 -20.29 10.09
C ILE A 204 0.86 -21.24 11.28
N SER A 205 1.93 -21.09 12.06
CA SER A 205 2.17 -21.93 13.24
C SER A 205 1.05 -21.77 14.29
N MET A 206 0.64 -20.53 14.58
CA MET A 206 -0.50 -20.28 15.49
C MET A 206 -1.82 -20.81 14.93
N ALA A 207 -2.09 -20.67 13.62
CA ALA A 207 -3.30 -21.18 12.99
C ALA A 207 -3.36 -22.71 13.07
N ASN A 208 -2.28 -23.40 12.72
CA ASN A 208 -2.20 -24.87 12.80
C ASN A 208 -2.34 -25.38 14.23
N TYR A 209 -1.81 -24.65 15.22
CA TYR A 209 -2.05 -24.96 16.63
C TYR A 209 -3.55 -25.00 16.96
N LEU A 210 -4.36 -24.04 16.49
CA LEU A 210 -5.82 -24.08 16.70
C LEU A 210 -6.47 -25.32 16.08
N GLY A 211 -5.97 -25.77 14.92
CA GLY A 211 -6.41 -26.98 14.24
C GLY A 211 -6.08 -28.24 15.04
N ALA A 212 -4.88 -28.32 15.62
CA ALA A 212 -4.45 -29.43 16.46
C ALA A 212 -5.24 -29.54 17.79
N GLN A 213 -5.82 -28.45 18.27
CA GLN A 213 -6.69 -28.43 19.46
C GLN A 213 -8.14 -28.86 19.18
N GLN A 214 -8.54 -29.06 17.91
CA GLN A 214 -9.88 -29.53 17.59
C GLN A 214 -10.05 -31.02 17.93
N ILE A 215 -11.30 -31.43 18.20
CA ILE A 215 -11.65 -32.85 18.43
C ILE A 215 -11.20 -33.72 17.24
N ASN A 216 -11.53 -33.26 16.04
CA ASN A 216 -10.98 -33.78 14.80
C ASN A 216 -9.75 -32.94 14.46
N LYS A 217 -8.57 -33.43 14.86
CA LYS A 217 -7.31 -32.71 14.67
C LYS A 217 -7.10 -32.34 13.20
N LEU A 218 -6.73 -31.08 12.97
CA LEU A 218 -6.37 -30.56 11.66
C LEU A 218 -4.91 -30.12 11.68
N ASP A 219 -4.09 -30.76 10.85
CA ASP A 219 -2.65 -30.42 10.76
C ASP A 219 -2.43 -29.08 10.04
N THR A 220 -3.31 -28.73 9.10
CA THR A 220 -3.21 -27.48 8.32
C THR A 220 -4.52 -26.71 8.40
N VAL A 221 -4.45 -25.48 8.90
CA VAL A 221 -5.57 -24.54 8.96
C VAL A 221 -5.45 -23.52 7.84
N LEU A 222 -6.44 -23.51 6.95
CA LEU A 222 -6.47 -22.55 5.85
C LEU A 222 -6.79 -21.13 6.34
N PRO A 223 -6.30 -20.07 5.65
CA PRO A 223 -6.54 -18.67 6.05
C PRO A 223 -8.00 -18.22 6.10
N ASP A 224 -8.92 -18.95 5.47
CA ASP A 224 -10.37 -18.72 5.48
C ASP A 224 -11.12 -19.64 6.46
N SER A 225 -10.39 -20.43 7.26
CA SER A 225 -10.98 -21.33 8.24
C SER A 225 -11.82 -20.57 9.28
N PRO A 226 -13.01 -21.10 9.65
CA PRO A 226 -13.83 -20.52 10.70
C PRO A 226 -13.12 -20.40 12.06
N LEU A 227 -12.07 -21.20 12.28
CA LEU A 227 -11.24 -21.12 13.50
C LEU A 227 -10.59 -19.73 13.67
N LEU A 228 -10.39 -19.00 12.57
CA LEU A 228 -9.77 -17.69 12.57
C LEU A 228 -10.77 -16.53 12.74
N ASN A 229 -12.08 -16.79 12.59
CA ASN A 229 -13.11 -15.74 12.55
C ASN A 229 -13.06 -14.79 13.75
N ARG A 230 -12.79 -15.31 14.95
CA ARG A 230 -12.72 -14.49 16.17
C ARG A 230 -11.54 -13.51 16.19
N TYR A 231 -10.51 -13.74 15.38
CA TYR A 231 -9.29 -12.92 15.31
C TYR A 231 -9.31 -11.96 14.12
N LEU A 232 -10.25 -12.14 13.18
CA LEU A 232 -10.38 -11.29 12.00
C LEU A 232 -10.67 -9.84 12.38
N ASN A 233 -10.09 -8.94 11.59
CA ASN A 233 -10.39 -7.51 11.53
C ASN A 233 -10.19 -6.80 12.87
N LYS A 234 -9.19 -7.24 13.63
CA LYS A 234 -8.78 -6.65 14.90
C LYS A 234 -7.37 -6.08 14.79
N LEU A 235 -7.20 -4.82 15.18
CA LEU A 235 -5.92 -4.09 15.09
C LEU A 235 -5.44 -3.66 16.47
N LEU A 236 -4.14 -3.77 16.74
CA LEU A 236 -3.59 -3.36 18.03
C LEU A 236 -3.46 -1.83 18.16
N ILE A 237 -3.70 -1.30 19.37
CA ILE A 237 -3.29 0.06 19.76
C ILE A 237 -2.22 -0.03 20.85
N VAL A 238 -0.94 0.12 20.48
CA VAL A 238 0.21 -0.11 21.37
C VAL A 238 0.21 0.76 22.65
N ARG A 239 -0.41 1.95 22.62
CA ARG A 239 -0.35 2.91 23.74
C ARG A 239 -1.47 2.75 24.76
N LEU A 240 -2.48 1.93 24.50
CA LEU A 240 -3.61 1.72 25.40
C LEU A 240 -3.49 0.34 26.03
N LYS A 241 -2.85 0.25 27.21
CA LYS A 241 -2.54 -1.03 27.87
C LYS A 241 -3.77 -1.87 28.22
N ASP A 242 -4.90 -1.22 28.42
CA ASP A 242 -6.18 -1.82 28.82
C ASP A 242 -7.13 -2.04 27.63
N PHE A 243 -6.90 -1.40 26.49
CA PHE A 243 -7.63 -1.69 25.25
C PHE A 243 -6.91 -2.78 24.46
N PRO A 244 -7.54 -3.95 24.25
CA PRO A 244 -6.86 -5.07 23.62
C PRO A 244 -6.71 -4.89 22.11
N TYR A 245 -7.67 -4.24 21.44
CA TYR A 245 -7.68 -4.02 19.99
C TYR A 245 -8.82 -3.06 19.57
N ILE A 246 -8.72 -2.53 18.35
CA ILE A 246 -9.81 -1.97 17.55
C ILE A 246 -10.54 -3.13 16.88
N ASP A 247 -11.87 -3.21 16.95
CA ASP A 247 -12.63 -4.17 16.13
C ASP A 247 -13.22 -3.44 14.92
N LEU A 248 -12.69 -3.65 13.71
CA LEU A 248 -13.08 -2.87 12.54
C LEU A 248 -14.54 -3.07 12.10
N VAL A 249 -15.18 -4.17 12.51
CA VAL A 249 -16.54 -4.53 12.10
C VAL A 249 -17.54 -4.23 13.21
N GLY A 250 -17.20 -4.58 14.44
CA GLY A 250 -18.03 -4.43 15.61
C GLY A 250 -17.71 -3.20 16.46
N GLU A 251 -18.28 -3.20 17.66
CA GLU A 251 -17.92 -2.25 18.71
C GLU A 251 -16.57 -2.61 19.32
N ASP A 252 -15.80 -1.59 19.66
CA ASP A 252 -14.52 -1.82 20.33
C ASP A 252 -14.76 -2.36 21.76
N PRO A 253 -13.88 -3.23 22.26
CA PRO A 253 -13.97 -3.72 23.64
C PRO A 253 -13.97 -2.57 24.63
N LYS A 254 -14.86 -2.61 25.62
CA LYS A 254 -14.93 -1.62 26.71
C LYS A 254 -14.25 -2.21 27.96
N PRO A 255 -12.95 -1.97 28.19
CA PRO A 255 -12.29 -2.47 29.39
C PRO A 255 -12.88 -1.82 30.64
N SER A 256 -12.95 -2.58 31.73
CA SER A 256 -13.30 -2.02 33.03
C SER A 256 -12.27 -0.95 33.41
N ARG A 257 -12.79 0.17 33.94
CA ARG A 257 -11.99 1.29 34.43
C ARG A 257 -11.80 1.25 35.95
N ASP A 258 -12.34 0.24 36.62
CA ASP A 258 -12.44 0.18 38.08
C ASP A 258 -11.07 0.15 38.77
N HIS A 259 -10.03 -0.32 38.06
CA HIS A 259 -8.66 -0.45 38.58
C HIS A 259 -7.63 0.31 37.73
N VAL A 260 -8.06 1.34 36.98
CA VAL A 260 -7.16 2.18 36.17
C VAL A 260 -6.98 3.53 36.87
N TYR A 261 -5.72 3.83 37.22
CA TYR A 261 -5.38 5.06 37.94
C TYR A 261 -4.49 5.97 37.08
N HIS A 262 -4.84 7.25 37.01
CA HIS A 262 -3.97 8.27 36.45
C HIS A 262 -3.05 8.80 37.55
N VAL A 263 -1.74 8.68 37.35
CA VAL A 263 -0.73 9.11 38.31
C VAL A 263 0.10 10.24 37.73
N THR A 264 0.25 11.34 38.49
CA THR A 264 1.13 12.44 38.16
C THR A 264 2.36 12.36 39.06
N PHE A 265 3.56 12.42 38.47
CA PHE A 265 4.82 12.28 39.19
C PHE A 265 5.88 13.25 38.64
N PRO A 266 6.93 13.58 39.41
CA PRO A 266 8.03 14.42 38.94
C PRO A 266 8.70 13.87 37.69
N LYS A 267 9.15 14.76 36.78
CA LYS A 267 9.83 14.38 35.52
C LYS A 267 11.10 13.54 35.72
N THR A 268 11.66 13.54 36.93
CA THR A 268 12.86 12.78 37.30
C THR A 268 12.57 11.30 37.62
N TRP A 269 11.30 10.91 37.79
CA TRP A 269 10.93 9.55 38.16
C TRP A 269 11.04 8.58 36.97
N LYS A 270 11.54 7.37 37.27
CA LYS A 270 11.56 6.23 36.35
C LYS A 270 10.41 5.27 36.65
N MET A 271 10.13 4.34 35.74
CA MET A 271 9.09 3.32 35.93
C MET A 271 9.26 2.54 37.24
N SER A 272 10.51 2.26 37.65
CA SER A 272 10.80 1.58 38.92
C SER A 272 10.32 2.35 40.15
N ASN A 273 10.40 3.69 40.14
CA ASN A 273 9.87 4.52 41.24
C ASN A 273 8.35 4.37 41.34
N ILE A 274 7.67 4.36 40.19
CA ILE A 274 6.21 4.18 40.14
C ILE A 274 5.85 2.78 40.65
N SER A 275 6.50 1.73 40.15
CA SER A 275 6.27 0.35 40.60
C SER A 275 6.48 0.18 42.11
N GLN A 276 7.49 0.84 42.70
CA GLN A 276 7.75 0.77 44.13
C GLN A 276 6.62 1.39 44.97
N VAL A 277 6.02 2.48 44.52
CA VAL A 277 4.88 3.13 45.21
C VAL A 277 3.66 2.21 45.26
N PHE A 278 3.43 1.45 44.18
CA PHE A 278 2.29 0.55 44.06
C PHE A 278 2.56 -0.88 44.50
N THR A 279 3.80 -1.23 44.91
CA THR A 279 4.16 -2.58 45.36
C THR A 279 3.28 -3.16 46.50
N PRO A 280 2.73 -2.36 47.43
CA PRO A 280 1.83 -2.88 48.47
C PRO A 280 0.46 -3.40 47.97
N TYR A 281 0.13 -3.16 46.69
CA TYR A 281 -1.16 -3.51 46.06
C TYR A 281 -0.93 -4.42 44.86
#